data_AF-U6MP36-F1
#
_entry.id   AF-U6MP36-F1
#
_cell.length_a   1.000
_cell.length_b   1.000
_cell.length_c   1.000
_cell.angle_alpha   90.00
_cell.angle_beta   90.00
_cell.angle_gamma   90.00
#
_symmetry.space_group_name_H-M   'P 1'
#
loop_
_entity.id
_entity.type
_entity.pdbx_description
1 polymer ?
#
loop_
_entity_poly.entity_id
_entity_poly.type
_entity_poly.pdbx_seq_one_letter_code
_entity_poly.pdbx_strand_id
1 'polypeptide(L)'
;MATQIGHAIQMLNNTNSTIRAVAEGQVLEVIKRAFVYTPDSEHSDRAAILAYLNGRDIGCLKRRSKTVDIRSLWSELSGHLSVSKTRINTGSDGNYLLKTADGSDLDQQHLIRGTKQHMAGLHREVWKNKVDQGKSVAYQTAASNAFLRRCTRLKPEEVVFALRARSAQLPTRAYLKKIKASKVSRCLHCTADPETLAHVLNHCPHSLDSKMKERHNKALVRITTALKRSAMNREKTLQIDGS
;
A
#
# COMPACT_ATOMS: atom_id res chain seq x y z
N MET A 1 6.43 9.55 9.02
CA MET A 1 7.06 9.85 7.72
C MET A 1 6.37 10.97 6.95
N ALA A 2 5.33 10.75 6.13
CA ALA A 2 4.77 11.82 5.26
C ALA A 2 4.31 13.09 6.00
N THR A 3 3.71 12.94 7.19
CA THR A 3 3.35 14.07 8.06
C THR A 3 4.58 14.82 8.56
N GLN A 4 5.65 14.12 8.96
CA GLN A 4 6.91 14.72 9.41
C GLN A 4 7.62 15.45 8.26
N ILE A 5 7.64 14.87 7.05
CA ILE A 5 8.17 15.54 5.86
C ILE A 5 7.38 16.83 5.59
N GLY A 6 6.05 16.74 5.51
CA GLY A 6 5.21 17.91 5.27
C GLY A 6 5.38 19.00 6.33
N HIS A 7 5.42 18.60 7.61
CA HIS A 7 5.63 19.52 8.72
C HIS A 7 7.00 20.22 8.67
N ALA A 8 8.07 19.48 8.38
CA ALA A 8 9.41 20.04 8.25
C ALA A 8 9.50 21.07 7.13
N ILE A 9 8.91 20.78 5.95
CA ILE A 9 8.86 21.73 4.83
C ILE A 9 8.03 22.97 5.19
N GLN A 10 6.92 22.81 5.91
CA GLN A 10 6.12 23.95 6.40
C GLN A 10 6.90 24.83 7.38
N MET A 11 7.75 24.26 8.24
CA MET A 11 8.62 25.05 9.12
C MET A 11 9.68 25.81 8.33
N LEU A 12 10.33 25.16 7.35
CA LEU A 12 11.35 25.78 6.49
C LEU A 12 10.78 26.86 5.55
N ASN A 13 9.51 26.77 5.18
CA ASN A 13 8.82 27.75 4.34
C ASN A 13 7.88 28.68 5.12
N ASN A 14 7.99 28.73 6.46
CA ASN A 14 7.07 29.52 7.26
C ASN A 14 7.14 31.00 6.87
N THR A 15 6.00 31.68 6.84
CA THR A 15 5.92 33.12 6.54
C THR A 15 6.57 33.96 7.64
N ASN A 16 6.59 33.46 8.88
CA ASN A 16 7.31 34.07 9.98
C ASN A 16 8.81 33.75 9.85
N SER A 17 9.62 34.79 9.62
CA SER A 17 11.07 34.70 9.47
C SER A 17 11.77 34.12 10.70
N THR A 18 11.25 34.37 11.91
CA THR A 18 11.80 33.80 13.16
C THR A 18 11.62 32.29 13.20
N ILE A 19 10.43 31.78 12.83
CA ILE A 19 10.18 30.33 12.79
C ILE A 19 11.09 29.66 11.76
N ARG A 20 11.25 30.31 10.59
CA ARG A 20 12.15 29.83 9.54
C ARG A 20 13.61 29.78 10.02
N ALA A 21 14.11 30.86 10.62
CA ALA A 21 15.47 30.93 11.14
C ALA A 21 15.73 29.89 12.23
N VAL A 22 14.75 29.63 13.12
CA VAL A 22 14.85 28.57 14.12
C VAL A 22 14.90 27.19 13.46
N ALA A 23 14.07 26.93 12.46
CA ALA A 23 14.08 25.65 11.74
C ALA A 23 15.42 25.41 11.03
N GLU A 24 15.92 26.39 10.28
CA GLU A 24 17.22 26.32 9.60
C GLU A 24 18.37 26.18 10.60
N GLY A 25 18.34 26.94 11.70
CA GLY A 25 19.31 26.85 12.78
C GLY A 25 19.37 25.46 13.42
N GLN A 26 18.21 24.84 13.67
CA GLN A 26 18.14 23.47 14.20
C GLN A 26 18.75 22.44 13.24
N VAL A 27 18.51 22.58 11.93
CA VAL A 27 19.15 21.69 10.94
C VAL A 27 20.66 21.90 10.94
N LEU A 28 21.13 23.14 10.97
CA LEU A 28 22.56 23.47 11.03
C LEU A 28 23.22 22.95 12.31
N GLU A 29 22.55 22.96 13.46
CA GLU A 29 23.08 22.34 14.68
C GLU A 29 23.26 20.84 14.53
N VAL A 30 22.30 20.14 13.92
CA VAL A 30 22.42 18.71 13.62
C VAL A 30 23.61 18.46 12.70
N ILE A 31 23.78 19.27 11.66
CA ILE A 31 24.91 19.21 10.73
C ILE A 31 26.24 19.42 11.48
N LYS A 32 26.37 20.50 12.26
CA LYS A 32 27.58 20.86 13.02
C LYS A 32 27.98 19.78 14.03
N ARG A 33 27.01 19.08 14.61
CA ARG A 33 27.26 17.96 15.54
C ARG A 33 27.65 16.67 14.82
N ALA A 34 27.05 16.39 13.66
CA ALA A 34 27.30 15.15 12.91
C ALA A 34 28.55 15.22 12.00
N PHE A 35 28.92 16.42 11.56
CA PHE A 35 29.97 16.65 10.56
C PHE A 35 30.94 17.75 10.98
N VAL A 36 32.11 17.77 10.36
CA VAL A 36 32.97 18.97 10.35
C VAL A 36 32.29 19.97 9.42
N TYR A 37 32.01 21.19 9.90
CA TYR A 37 31.29 22.20 9.13
C TYR A 37 32.10 23.50 9.13
N THR A 38 32.60 23.91 7.97
CA THR A 38 33.32 25.17 7.76
C THR A 38 32.46 26.09 6.87
N PRO A 39 31.84 27.13 7.43
CA PRO A 39 31.01 28.04 6.65
C PRO A 39 31.90 29.01 5.86
N ASP A 40 31.92 28.89 4.54
CA ASP A 40 32.66 29.83 3.67
C ASP A 40 31.78 31.01 3.18
N SER A 41 30.46 31.04 3.45
CA SER A 41 29.53 32.18 3.25
C SER A 41 28.08 31.82 3.65
N GLU A 42 27.14 32.78 3.70
CA GLU A 42 25.70 32.48 3.92
C GLU A 42 25.06 31.63 2.81
N HIS A 43 25.57 31.69 1.57
CA HIS A 43 25.18 30.75 0.50
C HIS A 43 25.64 29.30 0.78
N SER A 44 26.54 29.11 1.75
CA SER A 44 27.00 27.80 2.25
C SER A 44 25.95 27.12 3.15
N ASP A 45 25.29 27.85 4.04
CA ASP A 45 24.38 27.27 5.04
C ASP A 45 23.17 26.60 4.40
N ARG A 46 22.52 27.27 3.45
CA ARG A 46 21.38 26.70 2.74
C ARG A 46 21.78 25.53 1.85
N ALA A 47 22.91 25.64 1.15
CA ALA A 47 23.46 24.53 0.37
C ALA A 47 23.78 23.33 1.28
N ALA A 48 24.27 23.58 2.49
CA ALA A 48 24.55 22.58 3.50
C ALA A 48 23.30 21.90 4.01
N ILE A 49 22.26 22.66 4.35
CA ILE A 49 20.94 22.15 4.72
C ILE A 49 20.39 21.24 3.61
N LEU A 50 20.38 21.70 2.36
CA LEU A 50 19.81 20.95 1.24
C LEU A 50 20.57 19.65 1.00
N ALA A 51 21.89 19.68 1.00
CA ALA A 51 22.66 18.48 0.73
C ALA A 51 22.60 17.50 1.91
N TYR A 52 22.63 17.97 3.16
CA TYR A 52 22.38 17.13 4.33
C TYR A 52 21.00 16.44 4.26
N LEU A 53 19.92 17.21 4.07
CA LEU A 53 18.56 16.66 4.01
C LEU A 53 18.39 15.67 2.86
N ASN A 54 19.01 15.93 1.71
CA ASN A 54 18.98 15.02 0.56
C ASN A 54 19.99 13.85 0.67
N GLY A 55 20.75 13.74 1.76
CA GLY A 55 21.76 12.70 1.96
C GLY A 55 22.90 12.75 0.93
N ARG A 56 23.18 13.92 0.35
CA ARG A 56 24.29 14.13 -0.56
C ARG A 56 25.55 14.41 0.26
N ASP A 57 26.66 13.81 -0.17
CA ASP A 57 27.97 14.17 0.35
C ASP A 57 28.31 15.57 -0.14
N ILE A 58 28.47 16.51 0.78
CA ILE A 58 29.10 17.78 0.46
C ILE A 58 30.56 17.55 0.79
N GLY A 59 31.48 17.86 -0.10
CA GLY A 59 32.91 17.68 0.16
C GLY A 59 33.44 18.33 1.46
N CYS A 60 32.66 19.20 2.11
CA CYS A 60 32.93 19.77 3.43
C CYS A 60 32.43 18.92 4.63
N LEU A 61 31.54 17.93 4.44
CA LEU A 61 30.92 17.12 5.49
C LEU A 61 31.69 15.81 5.76
N LYS A 62 32.92 15.90 6.26
CA LYS A 62 33.57 14.71 6.85
C LYS A 62 32.82 14.32 8.13
N ARG A 63 32.25 13.11 8.14
CA ARG A 63 31.53 12.56 9.30
C ARG A 63 32.47 12.51 10.50
N ARG A 64 32.04 13.05 11.64
CA ARG A 64 32.83 12.95 12.88
C ARG A 64 32.89 11.49 13.32
N SER A 65 34.03 11.05 13.86
CA SER A 65 34.27 9.65 14.25
C SER A 65 33.38 9.17 15.40
N LYS A 66 32.86 10.10 16.22
CA LYS A 66 32.00 9.82 17.38
C LYS A 66 30.60 10.32 17.08
N THR A 67 29.69 9.41 16.75
CA THR A 67 28.27 9.73 16.53
C THR A 67 27.58 9.93 17.88
N VAL A 68 27.07 11.14 18.12
CA VAL A 68 26.07 11.36 19.17
C VAL A 68 24.71 11.03 18.55
N ASP A 69 23.93 10.12 19.16
CA ASP A 69 22.56 9.83 18.71
C ASP A 69 21.69 11.06 18.99
N ILE A 70 21.50 11.89 17.97
CA ILE A 70 20.60 13.04 18.02
C ILE A 70 19.28 12.56 17.47
N ARG A 71 18.30 12.28 18.32
CA ARG A 71 16.94 11.97 17.88
C ARG A 71 16.14 13.26 17.79
N SER A 72 15.93 13.74 16.57
CA SER A 72 15.12 14.92 16.29
C SER A 72 14.40 14.75 14.95
N LEU A 73 13.39 15.60 14.70
CA LEU A 73 12.72 15.66 13.40
C LEU A 73 13.74 15.76 12.24
N TRP A 74 14.78 16.58 12.42
CA TRP A 74 15.76 16.91 11.39
C TRP A 74 16.81 15.82 11.17
N SER A 75 17.14 15.01 12.19
CA SER A 75 18.03 13.87 12.02
C SER A 75 17.36 12.70 11.31
N GLU A 76 16.06 12.51 11.52
CA GLU A 76 15.26 11.47 10.85
C GLU A 76 14.83 11.88 9.44
N LEU A 77 14.74 13.19 9.15
CA LEU A 77 14.15 13.71 7.91
C LEU A 77 14.86 13.21 6.66
N SER A 78 16.19 13.12 6.66
CA SER A 78 16.94 12.59 5.52
C SER A 78 16.58 11.13 5.22
N GLY A 79 16.47 10.31 6.27
CA GLY A 79 16.00 8.93 6.14
C GLY A 79 14.57 8.85 5.62
N HIS A 80 13.68 9.71 6.12
CA HIS A 80 12.30 9.82 5.63
C HIS A 80 12.23 10.17 4.14
N LEU A 81 12.99 11.18 3.69
CA LEU A 81 13.04 11.60 2.29
C LEU A 81 13.58 10.49 1.39
N SER A 82 14.62 9.78 1.83
CA SER A 82 15.19 8.62 1.13
C SER A 82 14.16 7.50 0.95
N VAL A 83 13.48 7.10 2.03
CA VAL A 83 12.45 6.03 1.99
C VAL A 83 11.25 6.43 1.12
N SER A 84 10.82 7.69 1.17
CA SER A 84 9.73 8.18 0.31
C SER A 84 10.16 8.48 -1.11
N LYS A 85 11.45 8.30 -1.48
CA LYS A 85 12.03 8.70 -2.77
C LYS A 85 11.66 10.13 -3.17
N THR A 86 11.81 11.05 -2.22
CA THR A 86 11.60 12.48 -2.41
C THR A 86 12.89 13.25 -2.12
N ARG A 87 12.98 14.47 -2.64
CA ARG A 87 14.11 15.38 -2.45
C ARG A 87 13.62 16.81 -2.30
N ILE A 88 14.45 17.64 -1.67
CA ILE A 88 14.18 19.07 -1.50
C ILE A 88 15.05 19.86 -2.46
N ASN A 89 14.43 20.76 -3.22
CA ASN A 89 15.10 21.69 -4.12
C ASN A 89 14.85 23.14 -3.68
N THR A 90 15.68 24.08 -4.15
CA THR A 90 15.41 25.51 -4.02
C THR A 90 14.48 25.95 -5.14
N GLY A 91 13.36 26.60 -4.80
CA GLY A 91 12.51 27.31 -5.74
C GLY A 91 13.08 28.68 -6.12
N SER A 92 12.54 29.29 -7.17
CA SER A 92 12.93 30.64 -7.64
C SER A 92 12.88 31.68 -6.52
N ASP A 93 11.92 31.54 -5.61
CA ASP A 93 11.62 32.53 -4.58
C ASP A 93 12.41 32.25 -3.28
N GLY A 94 13.39 31.34 -3.32
CA GLY A 94 14.13 30.91 -2.13
C GLY A 94 13.29 30.06 -1.18
N ASN A 95 12.24 29.39 -1.66
CA ASN A 95 11.47 28.40 -0.89
C ASN A 95 12.04 26.98 -1.07
N TYR A 96 11.83 26.11 -0.09
CA TYR A 96 12.17 24.69 -0.14
C TYR A 96 11.03 23.92 -0.81
N LEU A 97 11.26 23.40 -2.01
CA LEU A 97 10.27 22.67 -2.79
C LEU A 97 10.50 21.17 -2.65
N LEU A 98 9.47 20.44 -2.21
CA LEU A 98 9.53 18.99 -2.16
C LEU A 98 9.20 18.41 -3.54
N LYS A 99 10.14 17.68 -4.12
CA LYS A 99 9.97 16.97 -5.39
C LYS A 99 10.15 15.47 -5.19
N THR A 100 9.70 14.69 -6.14
CA THR A 100 10.06 13.28 -6.23
C THR A 100 11.53 13.13 -6.66
N ALA A 101 12.14 11.98 -6.41
CA ALA A 101 13.57 11.75 -6.69
C ALA A 101 13.92 11.84 -8.19
N ASP A 102 12.96 11.53 -9.07
CA ASP A 102 13.02 11.72 -10.53
C ASP A 102 12.79 13.18 -10.95
N GLY A 103 12.36 14.05 -10.03
CA GLY A 103 12.23 15.50 -10.25
C GLY A 103 10.85 15.99 -10.63
N SER A 104 9.84 15.12 -10.62
CA SER A 104 8.45 15.54 -10.76
C SER A 104 8.01 16.38 -9.57
N ASP A 105 7.14 17.35 -9.86
CA ASP A 105 6.60 18.23 -8.84
C ASP A 105 5.52 17.53 -8.01
N LEU A 106 5.53 17.81 -6.71
CA LEU A 106 4.44 17.45 -5.81
C LEU A 106 3.54 18.67 -5.57
N ASP A 107 2.28 18.41 -5.21
CA ASP A 107 1.34 19.44 -4.75
C ASP A 107 1.90 20.12 -3.48
N GLN A 108 2.49 21.31 -3.65
CA GLN A 108 3.09 22.07 -2.55
C GLN A 108 2.05 22.63 -1.58
N GLN A 109 0.81 22.81 -2.01
CA GLN A 109 -0.27 23.26 -1.14
C GLN A 109 -0.76 22.13 -0.23
N HIS A 110 -0.74 20.89 -0.73
CA HIS A 110 -1.16 19.71 0.02
C HIS A 110 -0.04 18.65 0.13
N LEU A 111 1.15 19.08 0.57
CA LEU A 111 2.35 18.24 0.65
C LEU A 111 2.13 16.88 1.31
N ILE A 112 1.42 16.84 2.44
CA ILE A 112 1.17 15.60 3.17
C ILE A 112 0.34 14.64 2.31
N ARG A 113 -0.68 15.14 1.62
CA ARG A 113 -1.55 14.35 0.73
C ARG A 113 -0.77 13.88 -0.49
N GLY A 114 -0.03 14.79 -1.15
CA GLY A 114 0.79 14.49 -2.31
C GLY A 114 1.87 13.45 -2.01
N THR A 115 2.57 13.59 -0.87
CA THR A 115 3.58 12.63 -0.41
C THR A 115 2.97 11.26 -0.13
N LYS A 116 1.81 11.20 0.55
CA LYS A 116 1.10 9.93 0.79
C LYS A 116 0.69 9.25 -0.52
N GLN A 117 0.19 10.01 -1.49
CA GLN A 117 -0.18 9.49 -2.81
C GLN A 117 1.03 8.97 -3.57
N HIS A 118 2.13 9.72 -3.57
CA HIS A 118 3.40 9.30 -4.18
C HIS A 118 3.92 7.99 -3.57
N MET A 119 4.00 7.91 -2.25
CA MET A 119 4.41 6.69 -1.53
C MET A 119 3.48 5.50 -1.84
N ALA A 120 2.17 5.73 -1.91
CA ALA A 120 1.21 4.71 -2.30
C ALA A 120 1.45 4.23 -3.75
N GLY A 121 1.80 5.15 -4.66
CA GLY A 121 2.21 4.82 -6.03
C GLY A 121 3.47 3.95 -6.07
N LEU A 122 4.51 4.31 -5.32
CA LEU A 122 5.74 3.49 -5.21
C LEU A 122 5.43 2.08 -4.69
N HIS A 123 4.62 1.98 -3.64
CA HIS A 123 4.21 0.69 -3.10
C HIS A 123 3.41 -0.12 -4.12
N ARG A 124 2.56 0.53 -4.92
CA ARG A 124 1.79 -0.12 -5.99
C ARG A 124 2.70 -0.68 -7.07
N GLU A 125 3.74 0.04 -7.48
CA GLU A 125 4.71 -0.46 -8.47
C GLU A 125 5.53 -1.64 -7.93
N VAL A 126 5.98 -1.57 -6.68
CA VAL A 126 6.65 -2.71 -6.02
C VAL A 126 5.72 -3.91 -5.93
N TRP A 127 4.44 -3.68 -5.61
CA TRP A 127 3.45 -4.74 -5.52
C TRP A 127 3.18 -5.37 -6.90
N LYS A 128 3.02 -4.57 -7.95
CA LYS A 128 2.81 -5.04 -9.33
C LYS A 128 3.87 -6.05 -9.78
N ASN A 129 5.11 -5.86 -9.33
CA ASN A 129 6.24 -6.74 -9.67
C ASN A 129 6.34 -8.02 -8.83
N LYS A 130 5.42 -8.26 -7.88
CA LYS A 130 5.38 -9.53 -7.14
C LYS A 130 4.73 -10.62 -7.99
N VAL A 131 5.45 -11.73 -8.18
CA VAL A 131 5.06 -12.85 -9.08
C VAL A 131 3.60 -13.30 -8.93
N ASP A 132 3.13 -13.45 -7.69
CA ASP A 132 1.74 -13.87 -7.45
C ASP A 132 0.86 -12.75 -6.93
N GLN A 133 1.33 -11.96 -5.95
CA GLN A 133 0.50 -10.88 -5.40
C GLN A 133 0.25 -9.76 -6.41
N GLY A 134 1.19 -9.52 -7.33
CA GLY A 134 1.12 -8.44 -8.31
C GLY A 134 0.02 -8.63 -9.35
N LYS A 135 -0.36 -9.87 -9.65
CA LYS A 135 -1.51 -10.20 -10.51
C LYS A 135 -2.80 -9.54 -10.01
N SER A 136 -2.95 -9.40 -8.69
CA SER A 136 -4.14 -8.79 -8.09
C SER A 136 -4.24 -7.28 -8.30
N VAL A 137 -3.15 -6.59 -8.64
CA VAL A 137 -3.14 -5.12 -8.81
C VAL A 137 -4.04 -4.69 -9.98
N ALA A 138 -4.14 -5.51 -11.03
CA ALA A 138 -4.97 -5.23 -12.21
C ALA A 138 -6.48 -5.24 -11.90
N TYR A 139 -6.90 -6.01 -10.89
CA TYR A 139 -8.32 -6.24 -10.60
C TYR A 139 -8.80 -5.49 -9.34
N GLN A 140 -7.91 -4.72 -8.69
CA GLN A 140 -8.23 -3.98 -7.47
C GLN A 140 -8.88 -2.63 -7.76
N THR A 141 -10.19 -2.68 -8.01
CA THR A 141 -11.06 -1.50 -8.12
C THR A 141 -11.65 -1.10 -6.76
N ALA A 142 -12.26 0.09 -6.69
CA ALA A 142 -13.03 0.51 -5.52
C ALA A 142 -14.14 -0.50 -5.16
N ALA A 143 -14.81 -1.08 -6.17
CA ALA A 143 -15.83 -2.11 -5.99
C ALA A 143 -15.23 -3.41 -5.41
N SER A 144 -14.13 -3.91 -5.98
CA SER A 144 -13.45 -5.12 -5.47
C SER A 144 -12.91 -4.95 -4.04
N ASN A 145 -12.60 -3.71 -3.64
CA ASN A 145 -12.08 -3.36 -2.32
C ASN A 145 -13.18 -2.87 -1.36
N ALA A 146 -14.45 -2.90 -1.76
CA ALA A 146 -15.56 -2.42 -0.94
C ALA A 146 -15.60 -3.16 0.40
N PHE A 147 -15.30 -4.46 0.41
CA PHE A 147 -15.25 -5.27 1.62
C PHE A 147 -14.17 -4.82 2.62
N LEU A 148 -13.08 -4.19 2.16
CA LEU A 148 -12.02 -3.66 3.05
C LEU A 148 -12.42 -2.34 3.71
N ARG A 149 -13.30 -1.57 3.06
CA ARG A 149 -13.75 -0.26 3.54
C ARG A 149 -15.08 -0.33 4.29
N ARG A 150 -15.89 -1.34 3.99
CA ARG A 150 -17.25 -1.54 4.51
C ARG A 150 -17.38 -2.99 5.00
N CYS A 151 -16.60 -3.37 6.01
CA CYS A 151 -16.63 -4.69 6.65
C CYS A 151 -17.94 -4.99 7.42
N THR A 152 -19.07 -4.34 7.11
CA THR A 152 -20.29 -4.46 7.93
C THR A 152 -20.98 -5.81 7.83
N ARG A 153 -20.58 -6.66 6.87
CA ARG A 153 -21.23 -7.95 6.59
C ARG A 153 -20.30 -9.16 6.59
N LEU A 154 -19.00 -8.97 6.86
CA LEU A 154 -18.03 -10.05 6.91
C LEU A 154 -17.50 -10.21 8.32
N LYS A 155 -17.40 -11.45 8.78
CA LYS A 155 -16.70 -11.79 10.02
C LYS A 155 -15.20 -11.59 9.84
N PRO A 156 -14.44 -11.34 10.92
CA PRO A 156 -12.98 -11.21 10.86
C PRO A 156 -12.30 -12.39 10.13
N GLU A 157 -12.74 -13.63 10.36
CA GLU A 157 -12.18 -14.79 9.66
C GLU A 157 -12.40 -14.76 8.13
N GLU A 158 -13.53 -14.23 7.68
CA GLU A 158 -13.86 -14.11 6.25
C GLU A 158 -13.02 -13.03 5.58
N VAL A 159 -12.72 -11.94 6.29
CA VAL A 159 -11.80 -10.89 5.83
C VAL A 159 -10.38 -11.46 5.70
N VAL A 160 -9.90 -12.20 6.70
CA VAL A 160 -8.57 -12.85 6.65
C VAL A 160 -8.50 -13.86 5.51
N PHE A 161 -9.54 -14.67 5.34
CA PHE A 161 -9.64 -15.61 4.22
C PHE A 161 -9.57 -14.88 2.88
N ALA A 162 -10.37 -13.84 2.68
CA ALA A 162 -10.40 -13.06 1.45
C ALA A 162 -9.04 -12.40 1.14
N LEU A 163 -8.37 -11.87 2.15
CA LEU A 163 -7.03 -11.30 2.01
C LEU A 163 -6.01 -12.36 1.57
N ARG A 164 -6.00 -13.54 2.22
CA ARG A 164 -5.12 -14.66 1.85
C ARG A 164 -5.42 -15.22 0.47
N ALA A 165 -6.70 -15.34 0.12
CA ALA A 165 -7.13 -15.80 -1.20
C ALA A 165 -6.60 -14.86 -2.29
N ARG A 166 -6.77 -13.55 -2.08
CA ARG A 166 -6.34 -12.52 -3.03
C ARG A 166 -4.82 -12.41 -3.17
N SER A 167 -4.07 -12.68 -2.10
CA SER A 167 -2.60 -12.69 -2.12
C SER A 167 -2.00 -14.04 -2.56
N ALA A 168 -2.83 -15.01 -2.95
CA ALA A 168 -2.45 -16.39 -3.25
C ALA A 168 -1.66 -17.08 -2.10
N GLN A 169 -2.08 -16.81 -0.87
CA GLN A 169 -1.48 -17.31 0.38
C GLN A 169 -2.40 -18.27 1.14
N LEU A 170 -3.47 -18.78 0.50
CA LEU A 170 -4.23 -19.87 1.10
C LEU A 170 -3.36 -21.11 1.22
N PRO A 171 -3.52 -21.91 2.30
CA PRO A 171 -2.68 -23.07 2.61
C PRO A 171 -2.96 -24.28 1.72
N THR A 172 -2.98 -24.06 0.40
CA THR A 172 -2.99 -25.11 -0.62
C THR A 172 -1.64 -25.84 -0.64
N ARG A 173 -1.60 -27.12 -1.02
CA ARG A 173 -0.34 -27.86 -1.05
C ARG A 173 0.69 -27.25 -2.01
N ALA A 174 0.25 -26.66 -3.12
CA ALA A 174 1.13 -25.89 -4.00
C ALA A 174 1.82 -24.72 -3.26
N TYR A 175 1.04 -23.94 -2.50
CA TYR A 175 1.57 -22.84 -1.70
C TYR A 175 2.48 -23.32 -0.57
N LEU A 176 2.09 -24.38 0.16
CA LEU A 176 2.89 -24.96 1.24
C LEU A 176 4.24 -25.48 0.71
N LYS A 177 4.28 -26.08 -0.48
CA LYS A 177 5.53 -26.46 -1.15
C LYS A 177 6.37 -25.24 -1.50
N LYS A 178 5.75 -24.18 -2.01
CA LYS A 178 6.43 -22.92 -2.36
C LYS A 178 7.12 -22.27 -1.15
N ILE A 179 6.49 -22.27 0.02
CA ILE A 179 7.07 -21.73 1.26
C ILE A 179 7.93 -22.75 2.02
N LYS A 180 8.22 -23.92 1.43
CA LYS A 180 9.01 -25.01 2.03
C LYS A 180 8.42 -25.60 3.33
N ALA A 181 7.13 -25.38 3.60
CA ALA A 181 6.41 -26.00 4.72
C ALA A 181 5.98 -27.45 4.41
N SER A 182 5.99 -27.85 3.14
CA SER A 182 5.71 -29.21 2.67
C SER A 182 6.59 -29.56 1.47
N LYS A 183 6.80 -30.85 1.21
CA LYS A 183 7.45 -31.33 -0.03
C LYS A 183 6.43 -31.72 -1.11
N VAL A 184 5.17 -31.88 -0.73
CA VAL A 184 4.10 -32.43 -1.57
C VAL A 184 3.23 -31.29 -2.11
N SER A 185 3.04 -31.24 -3.43
CA SER A 185 2.14 -30.29 -4.11
C SER A 185 0.84 -30.91 -4.61
N ARG A 186 0.77 -32.23 -4.78
CA ARG A 186 -0.40 -32.95 -5.28
C ARG A 186 -1.60 -32.90 -4.33
N CYS A 187 -2.79 -32.85 -4.91
CA CYS A 187 -4.05 -32.79 -4.17
C CYS A 187 -4.26 -34.04 -3.31
N LEU A 188 -4.77 -33.86 -2.09
CA LEU A 188 -5.10 -34.97 -1.21
C LEU A 188 -6.26 -35.83 -1.76
N HIS A 189 -7.24 -35.20 -2.40
CA HIS A 189 -8.49 -35.86 -2.76
C HIS A 189 -8.45 -36.54 -4.13
N CYS A 190 -7.86 -35.89 -5.13
CA CYS A 190 -7.89 -36.38 -6.50
C CYS A 190 -6.51 -36.47 -7.16
N THR A 191 -5.44 -36.37 -6.35
CA THR A 191 -4.03 -36.58 -6.72
C THR A 191 -3.44 -35.69 -7.82
N ALA A 192 -4.22 -34.78 -8.41
CA ALA A 192 -3.78 -33.78 -9.38
C ALA A 192 -2.64 -32.92 -8.82
N ASP A 193 -1.64 -32.61 -9.65
CA ASP A 193 -0.47 -31.83 -9.28
C ASP A 193 -0.31 -30.63 -10.22
N PRO A 194 -0.20 -29.38 -9.73
CA PRO A 194 -0.26 -28.96 -8.33
C PRO A 194 -1.68 -28.67 -7.82
N GLU A 195 -1.93 -28.93 -6.53
CA GLU A 195 -3.12 -28.49 -5.79
C GLU A 195 -3.04 -26.98 -5.58
N THR A 196 -3.50 -26.23 -6.58
CA THR A 196 -3.67 -24.78 -6.53
C THR A 196 -5.04 -24.40 -5.99
N LEU A 197 -5.26 -23.12 -5.68
CA LEU A 197 -6.58 -22.62 -5.30
C LEU A 197 -7.61 -22.83 -6.42
N ALA A 198 -7.24 -22.55 -7.67
CA ALA A 198 -8.10 -22.78 -8.82
C ALA A 198 -8.47 -24.27 -8.95
N HIS A 199 -7.51 -25.16 -8.70
CA HIS A 199 -7.79 -26.59 -8.65
C HIS A 199 -8.82 -26.94 -7.56
N VAL A 200 -8.58 -26.54 -6.31
CA VAL A 200 -9.46 -26.85 -5.17
C VAL A 200 -10.87 -26.31 -5.37
N LEU A 201 -11.00 -25.11 -5.95
CA LEU A 201 -12.30 -24.48 -6.15
C LEU A 201 -13.03 -25.01 -7.38
N ASN A 202 -12.36 -25.22 -8.52
CA ASN A 202 -13.03 -25.41 -9.81
C ASN A 202 -12.78 -26.76 -10.49
N HIS A 203 -11.77 -27.52 -10.07
CA HIS A 203 -11.34 -28.71 -10.81
C HIS A 203 -11.24 -29.98 -9.96
N CYS A 204 -11.19 -29.85 -8.64
CA CYS A 204 -11.17 -30.99 -7.75
C CYS A 204 -12.55 -31.65 -7.74
N PRO A 205 -12.70 -32.92 -8.18
CA PRO A 205 -13.98 -33.63 -8.19
C PRO A 205 -14.62 -33.65 -6.81
N HIS A 206 -13.81 -33.80 -5.75
CA HIS A 206 -14.31 -33.75 -4.38
C HIS A 206 -15.04 -32.44 -4.08
N SER A 207 -14.48 -31.27 -4.41
CA SER A 207 -15.18 -29.98 -4.23
C SER A 207 -16.35 -29.79 -5.19
N LEU A 208 -16.18 -30.15 -6.46
CA LEU A 208 -17.20 -29.99 -7.49
C LEU A 208 -18.46 -30.80 -7.15
N ASP A 209 -18.30 -32.08 -6.84
CA ASP A 209 -19.41 -33.00 -6.66
C ASP A 209 -20.06 -32.83 -5.29
N SER A 210 -19.26 -32.77 -4.22
CA SER A 210 -19.81 -32.72 -2.85
C SER A 210 -20.26 -31.35 -2.38
N LYS A 211 -19.81 -30.25 -3.00
CA LYS A 211 -20.13 -28.89 -2.52
C LYS A 211 -20.78 -28.00 -3.56
N MET A 212 -20.25 -27.99 -4.79
CA MET A 212 -20.75 -27.06 -5.81
C MET A 212 -22.01 -27.57 -6.50
N LYS A 213 -21.99 -28.80 -7.02
CA LYS A 213 -23.14 -29.42 -7.67
C LYS A 213 -24.32 -29.56 -6.72
N GLU A 214 -24.09 -29.97 -5.48
CA GLU A 214 -25.18 -30.08 -4.49
C GLU A 214 -25.85 -28.73 -4.22
N ARG A 215 -25.07 -27.66 -3.97
CA ARG A 215 -25.61 -26.31 -3.75
C ARG A 215 -26.33 -25.78 -4.98
N HIS A 216 -25.77 -26.01 -6.16
CA HIS A 216 -26.38 -25.63 -7.44
C HIS A 216 -27.72 -26.33 -7.63
N ASN A 217 -27.76 -27.65 -7.47
CA ASN A 217 -28.98 -28.44 -7.58
C ASN A 217 -30.03 -28.00 -6.57
N LYS A 218 -29.63 -27.70 -5.33
CA LYS A 218 -30.54 -27.17 -4.30
C LYS A 218 -31.13 -25.81 -4.68
N ALA A 219 -30.35 -24.94 -5.33
CA ALA A 219 -30.84 -23.67 -5.84
C ALA A 219 -31.82 -23.88 -7.01
N LEU A 220 -31.49 -24.78 -7.95
CA LEU A 220 -32.38 -25.14 -9.05
C LEU A 220 -33.73 -25.67 -8.53
N VAL A 221 -33.72 -26.60 -7.58
CA VAL A 221 -34.95 -27.12 -6.98
C VAL A 221 -35.80 -25.99 -6.40
N ARG A 222 -35.21 -25.05 -5.66
CA ARG A 222 -35.93 -23.90 -5.09
C ARG A 222 -36.56 -23.02 -6.18
N ILE A 223 -35.83 -22.74 -7.26
CA ILE A 223 -36.34 -21.95 -8.39
C ILE A 223 -37.48 -22.71 -9.08
N THR A 224 -37.29 -23.99 -9.39
CA THR A 224 -38.32 -24.82 -10.03
C THR A 224 -39.57 -24.94 -9.17
N THR A 225 -39.44 -25.13 -7.85
CA THR A 225 -40.59 -25.15 -6.93
C THR A 225 -41.33 -23.83 -6.90
N ALA A 226 -40.61 -22.69 -6.89
CA ALA A 226 -41.23 -21.37 -6.93
C ALA A 226 -42.00 -21.17 -8.25
N LEU A 227 -41.40 -21.53 -9.39
CA LEU A 227 -42.04 -21.43 -10.70
C LEU A 227 -43.31 -22.30 -10.79
N LYS A 228 -43.26 -23.56 -10.32
CA LYS A 228 -44.43 -24.45 -10.27
C LYS A 228 -45.55 -23.87 -9.41
N ARG A 229 -45.23 -23.34 -8.22
CA ARG A 229 -46.21 -22.68 -7.35
C ARG A 229 -46.82 -21.45 -8.02
N SER A 230 -46.02 -20.62 -8.69
CA SER A 230 -46.52 -19.45 -9.41
C SER A 230 -47.41 -19.83 -10.59
N ALA A 231 -47.10 -20.91 -11.32
CA ALA A 231 -47.94 -21.41 -12.42
C ALA A 231 -49.29 -21.92 -11.91
N MET A 232 -49.30 -22.75 -10.86
CA MET A 232 -50.53 -23.24 -10.23
C MET A 232 -51.40 -22.11 -9.68
N ASN A 233 -50.78 -21.07 -9.12
CA ASN A 233 -51.52 -19.90 -8.64
C ASN A 233 -52.17 -19.13 -9.79
N ARG A 234 -51.51 -19.00 -10.95
CA ARG A 234 -52.09 -18.35 -12.15
C ARG A 234 -53.27 -19.14 -12.72
N GLU A 235 -53.19 -20.47 -12.79
CA GLU A 235 -54.30 -21.31 -13.24
C GLU A 235 -55.51 -21.22 -12.31
N LYS A 236 -55.29 -21.16 -10.98
CA LYS A 236 -56.37 -20.94 -10.02
C LYS A 236 -57.03 -19.56 -10.18
N THR A 237 -56.26 -18.51 -10.41
CA THR A 237 -56.82 -17.17 -10.65
C THR A 237 -57.69 -17.16 -11.91
N LEU A 238 -57.24 -17.79 -13.00
CA LEU A 238 -58.01 -17.89 -14.24
C LEU A 238 -59.31 -18.70 -14.12
N GLN A 239 -59.38 -19.68 -13.21
CA GLN A 239 -60.61 -20.43 -12.94
C GLN A 239 -61.63 -19.65 -12.08
N ILE A 240 -61.14 -18.75 -11.21
CA ILE A 240 -62.01 -17.90 -10.38
C ILE A 240 -62.64 -16.77 -11.19
N ASP A 241 -61.91 -16.20 -12.16
CA ASP A 241 -62.40 -15.10 -13.01
C ASP A 241 -63.30 -15.56 -14.17
N GLY A 242 -63.44 -16.88 -14.37
CA GLY A 242 -64.26 -17.49 -15.42
C GLY A 242 -65.57 -18.14 -14.93
N SER A 243 -65.94 -17.97 -13.66
CA SER A 243 -67.19 -18.47 -13.06
C SER A 243 -68.18 -17.35 -12.77
#